data_AF-A0AAN9J0V8-F1
#
_entry.id   AF-A0AAN9J0V8-F1
#
_cell.length_a   1.000
_cell.length_b   1.000
_cell.length_c   1.000
_cell.angle_alpha   90.00
_cell.angle_beta   90.00
_cell.angle_gamma   90.00
#
_symmetry.space_group_name_H-M   'P 1'
#
loop_
_entity.id
_entity.type
_entity.pdbx_description
1 polymer ?
#
loop_
_entity_poly.entity_id
_entity_poly.type
_entity_poly.pdbx_seq_one_letter_code
_entity_poly.pdbx_strand_id
1 'polypeptide(L)'
;MSSSCALTILSKCTVFPHQKSTLPNLKLSISDLNMLCCHYIQKGCLFTAPSLPSHTLLTNSLSRALSVFPPLAGRFITDANGHIYITSNDVGVEFIHAAASELRIADLLSPTDVPHYFKELFPYHMKISYDARFSPIMAVQVTDLADGIFIGCAVSHAAVDGTSLWNFFNTFAEVTKGVTGNVSRLPVPDFRRETVLVSNAVLRLPEGEVKVTFNPDEPLRERIFSFTNAAMQKLKARVNHWTQPEKIDGGDGHGDVGAIELKGKQGNDPNRKAVTRNETVDEISSFQSLCALMWHAVTRARKLPETKTTTFRMAVNIRRRIEPKLNDNYLGNAIQGIATRAVAGDVLSKDIRWCAELLNESVKTRDSAKVRLQVLDWEREAKCFPLGNQDGATMRMGSSPRFPMYDNDFGWGRPVAVRSGAANKFDGKMSAFPGREGGGAVDLEVVLAPETMAGIENDHEFMLYVAG
;
A
#
# COMPACT_ATOMS: atom_id res chain seq x y z
N MET A 1 -30.33 11.38 -1.21
CA MET A 1 -30.87 11.04 0.12
C MET A 1 -30.18 9.77 0.57
N SER A 2 -29.19 9.89 1.46
CA SER A 2 -28.41 8.75 1.95
C SER A 2 -29.23 8.05 3.03
N SER A 3 -29.84 6.92 2.71
CA SER A 3 -30.30 5.99 3.76
C SER A 3 -29.05 5.59 4.53
N SER A 4 -28.91 6.07 5.77
CA SER A 4 -27.81 5.63 6.64
C SER A 4 -28.05 4.16 6.94
N CYS A 5 -27.34 3.27 6.24
CA CYS A 5 -27.31 1.87 6.65
C CYS A 5 -26.62 1.82 8.01
N ALA A 6 -27.37 1.47 9.07
CA ALA A 6 -26.84 1.47 10.42
C ALA A 6 -25.94 0.25 10.65
N LEU A 7 -24.62 0.44 10.60
CA LEU A 7 -23.68 -0.52 11.17
C LEU A 7 -23.97 -0.67 12.66
N THR A 8 -24.31 -1.87 13.10
CA THR A 8 -24.61 -2.17 14.50
C THR A 8 -23.49 -3.02 15.09
N ILE A 9 -22.86 -2.55 16.16
CA ILE A 9 -21.90 -3.36 16.91
C ILE A 9 -22.65 -4.41 17.73
N LEU A 10 -22.41 -5.68 17.44
CA LEU A 10 -23.01 -6.81 18.14
C LEU A 10 -22.23 -7.17 19.41
N SER A 11 -20.90 -7.16 19.34
CA SER A 11 -20.03 -7.38 20.50
C SER A 11 -18.64 -6.79 20.31
N LYS A 12 -17.97 -6.56 21.44
CA LYS A 12 -16.55 -6.18 21.51
C LYS A 12 -15.87 -7.01 22.58
N CYS A 13 -14.68 -7.51 22.30
CA CYS A 13 -13.86 -8.21 23.27
C CYS A 13 -12.37 -7.94 23.05
N THR A 14 -11.56 -8.26 24.06
CA THR A 14 -10.10 -8.25 23.94
C THR A 14 -9.62 -9.66 23.66
N VAL A 15 -8.86 -9.84 22.58
CA VAL A 15 -8.22 -11.12 22.24
C VAL A 15 -6.76 -11.08 22.65
N PHE A 16 -6.36 -12.03 23.48
CA PHE A 16 -5.00 -12.17 23.99
C PHE A 16 -4.22 -13.22 23.18
N PRO A 17 -2.89 -13.13 23.09
CA PRO A 17 -2.06 -14.19 22.54
C PRO A 17 -2.31 -15.53 23.25
N HIS A 18 -2.34 -16.62 22.49
CA HIS A 18 -2.53 -17.96 23.05
C HIS A 18 -1.33 -18.41 23.90
N GLN A 19 -0.13 -17.92 23.58
CA GLN A 19 1.11 -18.20 24.28
C GLN A 19 1.70 -16.90 24.79
N LYS A 20 2.22 -16.93 26.02
CA LYS A 20 2.89 -15.79 26.63
C LYS A 20 4.18 -15.46 25.86
N SER A 21 4.36 -14.19 25.53
CA SER A 21 5.55 -13.69 24.88
C SER A 21 6.76 -13.73 25.80
N THR A 22 7.90 -14.14 25.26
CA THR A 22 9.23 -13.98 25.86
C THR A 22 10.06 -12.92 25.15
N LEU A 23 9.46 -12.21 24.18
CA LEU A 23 10.15 -11.26 23.34
C LEU A 23 10.55 -10.01 24.13
N PRO A 24 11.81 -9.56 24.07
CA PRO A 24 12.22 -8.32 24.71
C PRO A 24 11.55 -7.10 24.04
N ASN A 25 11.66 -5.95 24.69
CA ASN A 25 11.17 -4.70 24.13
C ASN A 25 11.86 -4.38 22.80
N LEU A 26 11.08 -4.10 21.77
CA LEU A 26 11.59 -3.79 20.43
C LEU A 26 11.71 -2.27 20.27
N LYS A 27 12.93 -1.75 20.21
CA LYS A 27 13.14 -0.32 19.92
C LYS A 27 12.56 0.03 18.54
N LEU A 28 11.82 1.13 18.44
CA LEU A 28 11.34 1.64 17.17
C LEU A 28 12.51 2.16 16.34
N SER A 29 12.58 1.74 15.08
CA SER A 29 13.54 2.26 14.11
C SER A 29 13.16 3.67 13.64
N ILE A 30 14.06 4.34 12.94
CA ILE A 30 13.77 5.62 12.26
C ILE A 30 12.58 5.47 11.30
N SER A 31 12.49 4.34 10.60
CA SER A 31 11.38 4.10 9.66
C SER A 31 10.05 3.93 10.39
N ASP A 32 10.06 3.37 11.61
CA ASP A 32 8.90 3.26 12.48
C ASP A 32 8.48 4.63 13.04
N LEU A 33 9.45 5.39 13.56
CA LEU A 33 9.26 6.71 14.13
C LEU A 33 8.71 7.71 13.10
N ASN A 34 9.14 7.57 11.84
CA ASN A 34 8.59 8.34 10.71
C ASN A 34 7.08 8.16 10.56
N MET A 35 6.52 7.00 10.94
CA MET A 35 5.09 6.72 10.83
C MET A 35 4.31 7.00 12.12
N LEU A 36 4.95 7.54 13.16
CA LEU A 36 4.34 7.77 14.47
C LEU A 36 3.18 8.77 14.43
N CYS A 37 3.26 9.78 13.57
CA CYS A 37 2.22 10.79 13.39
C CYS A 37 1.20 10.43 12.28
N CYS A 38 1.29 9.24 11.68
CA CYS A 38 0.36 8.78 10.63
C CYS A 38 -0.84 8.06 11.24
N HIS A 39 -1.97 8.02 10.52
CA HIS A 39 -3.09 7.17 10.93
C HIS A 39 -2.67 5.69 10.97
N TYR A 40 -3.32 4.91 11.83
CA TYR A 40 -3.31 3.46 11.78
C TYR A 40 -3.63 3.00 10.37
N ILE A 41 -2.82 2.13 9.78
CA ILE A 41 -3.13 1.59 8.46
C ILE A 41 -4.34 0.68 8.54
N GLN A 42 -5.28 0.87 7.61
CA GLN A 42 -6.51 0.10 7.52
C GLN A 42 -6.54 -0.69 6.21
N LYS A 43 -6.67 -2.02 6.31
CA LYS A 43 -6.87 -2.94 5.17
C LYS A 43 -7.89 -3.99 5.54
N GLY A 44 -8.67 -4.42 4.57
CA GLY A 44 -9.72 -5.39 4.80
C GLY A 44 -10.10 -6.16 3.55
N CYS A 45 -10.70 -7.32 3.80
CA CYS A 45 -11.05 -8.29 2.79
C CYS A 45 -12.56 -8.56 2.85
N LEU A 46 -13.20 -8.51 1.69
CA LEU A 46 -14.62 -8.80 1.50
C LEU A 46 -14.78 -10.24 0.99
N PHE A 47 -15.66 -11.02 1.59
CA PHE A 47 -15.93 -12.41 1.25
C PHE A 47 -17.42 -12.61 1.00
N THR A 48 -17.77 -13.57 0.13
CA THR A 48 -19.15 -14.10 0.06
C THR A 48 -19.50 -14.81 1.37
N ALA A 49 -20.76 -14.77 1.77
CA ALA A 49 -21.21 -15.38 3.02
C ALA A 49 -20.81 -16.86 3.10
N PRO A 50 -19.97 -17.26 4.07
CA PRO A 50 -19.69 -18.66 4.30
C PRO A 50 -20.87 -19.31 5.02
N SER A 51 -21.04 -20.63 4.86
CA SER A 51 -22.12 -21.36 5.51
C SER A 51 -22.08 -21.29 7.04
N LEU A 52 -20.89 -21.14 7.66
CA LEU A 52 -20.70 -20.92 9.10
C LEU A 52 -19.36 -20.23 9.43
N PRO A 53 -19.31 -18.90 9.62
CA PRO A 53 -18.20 -18.21 10.26
C PRO A 53 -18.47 -18.19 11.77
N SER A 54 -17.92 -19.14 12.52
CA SER A 54 -18.03 -19.07 13.98
C SER A 54 -17.17 -17.91 14.49
N HIS A 55 -17.79 -16.92 15.13
CA HIS A 55 -17.07 -15.84 15.81
C HIS A 55 -15.98 -16.40 16.76
N THR A 56 -16.28 -17.49 17.47
CA THR A 56 -15.32 -18.22 18.31
C THR A 56 -14.12 -18.76 17.54
N LEU A 57 -14.33 -19.24 16.29
CA LEU A 57 -13.24 -19.69 15.43
C LEU A 57 -12.29 -18.53 15.09
N LEU A 58 -12.84 -17.37 14.73
CA LEU A 58 -12.04 -16.18 14.39
C LEU A 58 -11.26 -15.64 15.60
N THR A 59 -11.88 -15.54 16.78
CA THR A 59 -11.18 -15.08 17.99
C THR A 59 -10.08 -16.05 18.42
N ASN A 60 -10.32 -17.36 18.35
CA ASN A 60 -9.31 -18.37 18.66
C ASN A 60 -8.15 -18.35 17.66
N SER A 61 -8.46 -18.15 16.38
CA SER A 61 -7.44 -18.10 15.32
C SER A 61 -6.61 -16.81 15.42
N LEU A 62 -7.25 -15.69 15.78
CA LEU A 62 -6.57 -14.43 16.06
C LEU A 62 -5.65 -14.59 17.28
N SER A 63 -6.11 -15.23 18.37
CA SER A 63 -5.30 -15.51 19.56
C SER A 63 -4.02 -16.29 19.21
N ARG A 64 -4.13 -17.30 18.34
CA ARG A 64 -2.98 -18.08 17.85
C ARG A 64 -2.07 -17.29 16.92
N ALA A 65 -2.62 -16.47 16.03
CA ALA A 65 -1.85 -15.59 15.16
C ALA A 65 -1.06 -14.55 15.97
N LEU A 66 -1.62 -14.02 17.05
CA LEU A 66 -0.93 -13.09 17.95
C LEU A 66 0.25 -13.74 18.70
N SER A 67 0.23 -15.05 18.93
CA SER A 67 1.42 -15.76 19.44
C SER A 67 2.57 -15.77 18.43
N VAL A 68 2.27 -15.73 17.12
CA VAL A 68 3.28 -15.60 16.06
C VAL A 68 3.75 -14.15 15.92
N PHE A 69 2.88 -13.18 16.23
CA PHE A 69 3.16 -11.75 16.18
C PHE A 69 2.99 -11.04 17.54
N PRO A 70 3.73 -11.43 18.60
CA PRO A 70 3.53 -10.87 19.94
C PRO A 70 3.56 -9.33 20.04
N PRO A 71 4.41 -8.60 19.28
CA PRO A 71 4.42 -7.13 19.34
C PRO A 71 3.06 -6.48 19.05
N LEU A 72 2.17 -7.11 18.29
CA LEU A 72 0.86 -6.55 17.93
C LEU A 72 -0.13 -6.58 19.10
N ALA A 73 0.05 -7.49 20.07
CA ALA A 73 -0.72 -7.53 21.32
C ALA A 73 -0.10 -6.67 22.44
N GLY A 74 0.93 -5.88 22.10
CA GLY A 74 1.68 -5.05 23.02
C GLY A 74 1.18 -3.61 23.14
N ARG A 75 2.04 -2.74 23.67
CA ARG A 75 1.87 -1.27 23.69
C ARG A 75 3.18 -0.57 23.34
N PHE A 76 3.08 0.69 22.95
CA PHE A 76 4.26 1.56 22.92
C PHE A 76 4.61 2.02 24.33
N ILE A 77 5.91 2.00 24.65
CA ILE A 77 6.46 2.58 25.87
C ILE A 77 7.60 3.54 25.51
N THR A 78 7.85 4.52 26.37
CA THR A 78 8.96 5.46 26.22
C THR A 78 9.86 5.35 27.45
N ASP A 79 11.17 5.21 27.23
CA ASP A 79 12.14 5.14 28.31
C ASP A 79 12.53 6.54 28.84
N ALA A 80 13.38 6.58 29.86
CA ALA A 80 13.86 7.83 30.46
C ALA A 80 14.68 8.70 29.49
N ASN A 81 15.23 8.12 28.41
CA ASN A 81 16.01 8.84 27.39
C ASN A 81 15.12 9.33 26.23
N GLY A 82 13.82 9.03 26.24
CA GLY A 82 12.88 9.40 25.19
C GLY A 82 12.83 8.42 24.01
N HIS A 83 13.51 7.27 24.08
CA HIS A 83 13.41 6.24 23.06
C HIS A 83 12.08 5.49 23.19
N ILE A 84 11.44 5.20 22.06
CA ILE A 84 10.16 4.50 22.00
C ILE A 84 10.39 3.03 21.65
N TYR A 85 9.69 2.15 22.37
CA TYR A 85 9.74 0.70 22.18
C TYR A 85 8.34 0.13 22.03
N ILE A 86 8.23 -1.02 21.37
CA ILE A 86 7.09 -1.92 21.51
C ILE A 86 7.38 -2.90 22.63
N THR A 87 6.57 -2.88 23.69
CA THR A 87 6.62 -3.91 24.72
C THR A 87 5.62 -5.01 24.38
N SER A 88 6.07 -6.26 24.30
CA SER A 88 5.23 -7.42 24.02
C SER A 88 4.67 -7.99 25.33
N ASN A 89 3.84 -7.19 26.01
CA ASN A 89 3.28 -7.48 27.33
C ASN A 89 1.94 -8.23 27.30
N ASP A 90 1.55 -8.75 26.13
CA ASP A 90 0.37 -9.60 25.92
C ASP A 90 -0.97 -9.01 26.39
N VAL A 91 -1.11 -7.69 26.46
CA VAL A 91 -2.35 -7.03 26.90
C VAL A 91 -3.49 -7.10 25.87
N GLY A 92 -3.23 -7.70 24.71
CA GLY A 92 -4.23 -8.07 23.71
C GLY A 92 -4.59 -6.96 22.73
N VAL A 93 -5.44 -7.35 21.77
CA VAL A 93 -5.99 -6.52 20.69
C VAL A 93 -7.52 -6.44 20.80
N GLU A 94 -8.10 -5.37 20.28
CA GLU A 94 -9.56 -5.25 20.23
C GLU A 94 -10.12 -6.08 19.06
N PHE A 95 -11.15 -6.88 19.34
CA PHE A 95 -11.94 -7.59 18.35
C PHE A 95 -13.38 -7.08 18.40
N ILE A 96 -13.91 -6.69 17.25
CA ILE A 96 -15.24 -6.10 17.09
C ILE A 96 -16.05 -6.98 16.16
N HIS A 97 -17.22 -7.44 16.61
CA HIS A 97 -18.20 -8.09 15.75
C HIS A 97 -19.35 -7.12 15.51
N ALA A 98 -19.65 -6.87 14.24
CA ALA A 98 -20.69 -5.94 13.80
C ALA A 98 -21.59 -6.59 12.75
N ALA A 99 -22.77 -6.01 12.53
CA ALA A 99 -23.66 -6.37 11.45
C ALA A 99 -24.09 -5.11 10.69
N ALA A 100 -24.16 -5.24 9.37
CA ALA A 100 -24.76 -4.28 8.45
C ALA A 100 -25.70 -5.05 7.51
N SER A 101 -26.80 -5.55 8.08
CA SER A 101 -27.73 -6.49 7.42
C SER A 101 -28.44 -5.93 6.18
N GLU A 102 -28.36 -4.63 5.93
CA GLU A 102 -28.91 -3.98 4.73
C GLU A 102 -27.89 -3.79 3.61
N LEU A 103 -26.58 -3.91 3.90
CA LEU A 103 -25.52 -3.79 2.89
C LEU A 103 -25.27 -5.14 2.23
N ARG A 104 -25.25 -5.15 0.91
CA ARG A 104 -24.76 -6.26 0.09
C ARG A 104 -23.35 -5.97 -0.42
N ILE A 105 -22.66 -7.03 -0.86
CA ILE A 105 -21.39 -6.93 -1.57
C ILE A 105 -21.49 -5.96 -2.76
N ALA A 106 -22.58 -6.03 -3.53
CA ALA A 106 -22.80 -5.13 -4.66
C ALA A 106 -22.85 -3.65 -4.24
N ASP A 107 -23.47 -3.33 -3.10
CA ASP A 107 -23.56 -1.95 -2.59
C ASP A 107 -22.19 -1.38 -2.21
N LEU A 108 -21.19 -2.24 -2.02
CA LEU A 108 -19.82 -1.85 -1.71
C LEU A 108 -18.91 -1.75 -2.94
N LEU A 109 -19.26 -2.44 -4.03
CA LEU A 109 -18.40 -2.60 -5.21
C LEU A 109 -18.93 -1.90 -6.46
N SER A 110 -20.24 -1.71 -6.58
CA SER A 110 -20.89 -1.07 -7.72
C SER A 110 -20.83 0.47 -7.76
N PRO A 111 -20.83 1.20 -6.62
CA PRO A 111 -20.71 2.65 -6.66
C PRO A 111 -19.44 3.14 -7.35
N THR A 112 -19.56 4.24 -8.09
CA THR A 112 -18.42 4.86 -8.79
C THR A 112 -17.37 5.38 -7.82
N ASP A 113 -17.82 6.10 -6.78
CA ASP A 113 -16.97 6.55 -5.68
C ASP A 113 -17.09 5.57 -4.51
N VAL A 114 -16.01 5.41 -3.77
CA VAL A 114 -16.00 4.60 -2.54
C VAL A 114 -16.99 5.22 -1.54
N PRO A 115 -18.07 4.51 -1.16
CA PRO A 115 -19.08 5.07 -0.29
C PRO A 115 -18.55 5.41 1.09
N HIS A 116 -19.07 6.47 1.72
CA HIS A 116 -18.61 6.89 3.04
C HIS A 116 -18.78 5.80 4.10
N TYR A 117 -19.92 5.10 4.10
CA TYR A 117 -20.22 4.00 5.04
C TYR A 117 -19.23 2.83 4.92
N PHE A 118 -18.50 2.70 3.80
CA PHE A 118 -17.44 1.70 3.67
C PHE A 118 -16.34 1.89 4.74
N LYS A 119 -16.10 3.14 5.15
CA LYS A 119 -15.10 3.49 6.18
C LYS A 119 -15.50 3.00 7.57
N GLU A 120 -16.79 2.76 7.81
CA GLU A 120 -17.34 2.27 9.09
C GLU A 120 -17.11 0.75 9.27
N LEU A 121 -16.76 0.03 8.20
CA LEU A 121 -16.40 -1.38 8.24
C LEU A 121 -15.01 -1.65 8.84
N PHE A 122 -14.28 -0.59 9.24
CA PHE A 122 -12.96 -0.68 9.84
C PHE A 122 -12.94 -0.16 11.28
N PRO A 123 -12.16 -0.79 12.17
CA PRO A 123 -11.95 -0.26 13.50
C PRO A 123 -11.01 0.94 13.46
N TYR A 124 -11.00 1.73 14.55
CA TYR A 124 -10.06 2.84 14.73
C TYR A 124 -10.07 3.90 13.63
N HIS A 125 -11.27 4.39 13.30
CA HIS A 125 -11.45 5.53 12.41
C HIS A 125 -10.54 6.70 12.81
N MET A 126 -9.67 7.12 11.88
CA MET A 126 -8.76 8.28 11.99
C MET A 126 -7.77 8.25 13.18
N LYS A 127 -7.59 7.10 13.83
CA LYS A 127 -6.67 6.96 14.97
C LYS A 127 -5.22 7.13 14.54
N ILE A 128 -4.39 7.78 15.36
CA ILE A 128 -2.99 8.09 15.04
C ILE A 128 -2.05 7.10 15.72
N SER A 129 -0.99 6.68 15.04
CA SER A 129 -0.05 5.65 15.49
C SER A 129 0.60 5.96 16.86
N TYR A 130 0.73 7.24 17.21
CA TYR A 130 1.13 7.74 18.53
C TYR A 130 0.25 7.22 19.67
N ASP A 131 -1.04 7.00 19.43
CA ASP A 131 -2.02 6.54 20.43
C ASP A 131 -1.79 5.11 20.89
N ALA A 132 -0.94 4.34 20.20
CA ALA A 132 -0.57 2.98 20.57
C ALA A 132 0.17 2.88 21.93
N ARG A 133 0.53 4.02 22.55
CA ARG A 133 0.96 4.06 23.96
C ARG A 133 -0.19 3.79 24.94
N PHE A 134 -1.39 4.23 24.60
CA PHE A 134 -2.57 4.20 25.48
C PHE A 134 -3.66 3.25 24.97
N SER A 135 -3.59 2.88 23.69
CA SER A 135 -4.55 2.04 23.00
C SER A 135 -3.89 0.79 22.42
N PRO A 136 -4.67 -0.25 22.08
CA PRO A 136 -4.15 -1.38 21.34
C PRO A 136 -3.42 -0.97 20.05
N ILE A 137 -2.29 -1.62 19.79
CA ILE A 137 -1.52 -1.46 18.55
C ILE A 137 -2.35 -1.90 17.35
N MET A 138 -3.30 -2.81 17.56
CA MET A 138 -4.11 -3.42 16.52
C MET A 138 -5.57 -3.61 16.96
N ALA A 139 -6.49 -3.59 15.99
CA ALA A 139 -7.84 -4.09 16.12
C ALA A 139 -8.31 -4.81 14.86
N VAL A 140 -9.23 -5.75 15.04
CA VAL A 140 -9.92 -6.47 13.96
C VAL A 140 -11.43 -6.25 14.11
N GLN A 141 -12.10 -5.89 13.02
CA GLN A 141 -13.55 -5.83 12.94
C GLN A 141 -14.04 -6.86 11.92
N VAL A 142 -14.98 -7.69 12.33
CA VAL A 142 -15.70 -8.62 11.45
C VAL A 142 -17.12 -8.09 11.34
N THR A 143 -17.54 -7.78 10.11
CA THR A 143 -18.87 -7.24 9.83
C THR A 143 -19.66 -8.21 8.97
N ASP A 144 -20.78 -8.70 9.49
CA ASP A 144 -21.74 -9.49 8.73
C ASP A 144 -22.55 -8.58 7.81
N LEU A 145 -22.57 -8.89 6.53
CA LEU A 145 -23.36 -8.22 5.50
C LEU A 145 -24.57 -9.09 5.13
N ALA A 146 -25.49 -8.55 4.34
CA ALA A 146 -26.67 -9.29 3.88
C ALA A 146 -26.33 -10.57 3.08
N ASP A 147 -25.22 -10.56 2.33
CA ASP A 147 -24.78 -11.65 1.43
C ASP A 147 -23.27 -11.93 1.54
N GLY A 148 -22.61 -11.41 2.58
CA GLY A 148 -21.16 -11.39 2.67
C GLY A 148 -20.62 -11.16 4.08
N ILE A 149 -19.29 -11.18 4.18
CA ILE A 149 -18.57 -10.81 5.40
C ILE A 149 -17.40 -9.91 5.04
N PHE A 150 -17.22 -8.85 5.81
CA PHE A 150 -16.05 -7.99 5.73
C PHE A 150 -15.16 -8.15 6.96
N ILE A 151 -13.88 -8.44 6.74
CA ILE A 151 -12.87 -8.46 7.80
C ILE A 151 -11.98 -7.24 7.62
N GLY A 152 -12.17 -6.22 8.46
CA GLY A 152 -11.38 -5.01 8.52
C GLY A 152 -10.30 -5.11 9.61
N CYS A 153 -9.10 -4.64 9.31
CA CYS A 153 -7.97 -4.60 10.23
C CYS A 153 -7.43 -3.16 10.31
N ALA A 154 -7.14 -2.69 11.52
CA ALA A 154 -6.42 -1.43 11.75
C ALA A 154 -5.19 -1.69 12.62
N VAL A 155 -4.02 -1.22 12.20
CA VAL A 155 -2.75 -1.39 12.94
C VAL A 155 -1.95 -0.09 12.95
N SER A 156 -1.31 0.25 14.07
CA SER A 156 -0.39 1.39 14.15
C SER A 156 0.66 1.29 13.06
N HIS A 157 0.75 2.31 12.19
CA HIS A 157 1.70 2.30 11.08
C HIS A 157 3.14 2.38 11.58
N ALA A 158 3.38 2.90 12.79
CA ALA A 158 4.68 2.84 13.45
C ALA A 158 5.09 1.43 13.91
N ALA A 159 4.15 0.47 13.98
CA ALA A 159 4.47 -0.92 14.33
C ALA A 159 4.74 -1.80 13.09
N VAL A 160 4.14 -1.47 11.94
CA VAL A 160 4.18 -2.29 10.73
C VAL A 160 4.16 -1.46 9.45
N ASP A 161 4.89 -1.90 8.42
CA ASP A 161 4.63 -1.48 7.05
C ASP A 161 3.62 -2.42 6.34
N GLY A 162 3.32 -2.13 5.07
CA GLY A 162 2.39 -2.94 4.29
C GLY A 162 2.81 -4.40 4.12
N THR A 163 4.12 -4.70 4.08
CA THR A 163 4.62 -6.08 4.01
C THR A 163 4.34 -6.80 5.33
N SER A 164 4.71 -6.19 6.46
CA SER A 164 4.44 -6.75 7.79
C SER A 164 2.95 -6.94 8.06
N LEU A 165 2.09 -6.00 7.63
CA LEU A 165 0.64 -6.12 7.77
C LEU A 165 0.08 -7.33 7.02
N TRP A 166 0.44 -7.50 5.74
CA TRP A 166 -0.08 -8.62 4.95
C TRP A 166 0.51 -9.97 5.39
N ASN A 167 1.73 -10.00 5.92
CA ASN A 167 2.26 -11.20 6.57
C ASN A 167 1.39 -11.63 7.77
N PHE A 168 0.96 -10.66 8.60
CA PHE A 168 0.06 -10.94 9.70
C PHE A 168 -1.32 -11.39 9.19
N PHE A 169 -1.93 -10.66 8.25
CA PHE A 169 -3.28 -10.94 7.76
C PHE A 169 -3.35 -12.33 7.11
N ASN A 170 -2.35 -12.68 6.28
CA ASN A 170 -2.26 -14.00 5.67
C ASN A 170 -2.03 -15.09 6.73
N THR A 171 -1.23 -14.83 7.76
CA THR A 171 -1.07 -15.79 8.88
C THR A 171 -2.38 -15.99 9.63
N PHE A 172 -3.14 -14.92 9.87
CA PHE A 172 -4.45 -15.01 10.51
C PHE A 172 -5.44 -15.84 9.67
N ALA A 173 -5.46 -15.65 8.35
CA ALA A 173 -6.24 -16.46 7.43
C ALA A 173 -5.81 -17.95 7.44
N GLU A 174 -4.51 -18.21 7.29
CA GLU A 174 -3.95 -19.57 7.29
C GLU A 174 -4.15 -20.31 8.62
N VAL A 175 -4.06 -19.61 9.76
CA VAL A 175 -4.37 -20.20 11.07
C VAL A 175 -5.86 -20.53 11.16
N THR A 176 -6.74 -19.66 10.68
CA THR A 176 -8.19 -19.92 10.66
C THR A 176 -8.52 -21.14 9.80
N LYS A 177 -7.92 -21.23 8.62
CA LYS A 177 -8.03 -22.39 7.73
C LYS A 177 -7.40 -23.66 8.35
N GLY A 178 -6.26 -23.52 9.02
CA GLY A 178 -5.54 -24.61 9.68
C GLY A 178 -6.24 -25.17 10.93
N VAL A 179 -7.06 -24.37 11.62
CA VAL A 179 -7.98 -24.89 12.64
C VAL A 179 -9.01 -25.85 12.02
N THR A 180 -9.24 -25.75 10.70
CA THR A 180 -10.14 -26.64 9.92
C THR A 180 -9.40 -27.72 9.09
N GLY A 181 -8.06 -27.84 9.14
CA GLY A 181 -7.30 -28.79 8.30
C GLY A 181 -5.75 -28.75 8.39
N ASN A 182 -5.05 -29.20 7.34
CA ASN A 182 -3.57 -29.20 7.27
C ASN A 182 -2.99 -27.80 6.98
N VAL A 183 -1.92 -27.42 7.68
CA VAL A 183 -1.32 -26.08 7.65
C VAL A 183 -0.08 -26.04 6.74
N SER A 184 0.04 -25.00 5.92
CA SER A 184 1.32 -24.57 5.34
C SER A 184 2.27 -24.09 6.45
N ARG A 185 3.59 -24.14 6.27
CA ARG A 185 4.51 -23.53 7.27
C ARG A 185 4.23 -22.02 7.36
N LEU A 186 3.82 -21.54 8.53
CA LEU A 186 3.61 -20.12 8.80
C LEU A 186 4.92 -19.33 8.64
N PRO A 187 4.88 -18.09 8.16
CA PRO A 187 6.07 -17.25 8.12
C PRO A 187 6.58 -17.02 9.53
N VAL A 188 7.89 -17.15 9.73
CA VAL A 188 8.54 -16.80 11.00
C VAL A 188 8.93 -15.32 10.93
N PRO A 189 8.30 -14.43 11.72
CA PRO A 189 8.65 -13.02 11.70
C PRO A 189 10.04 -12.79 12.30
N ASP A 190 10.76 -11.81 11.77
CA ASP A 190 12.06 -11.39 12.30
C ASP A 190 11.90 -10.12 13.13
N PHE A 191 12.17 -10.24 14.43
CA PHE A 191 12.02 -9.16 15.40
C PHE A 191 13.34 -8.45 15.72
N ARG A 192 14.46 -8.86 15.10
CA ARG A 192 15.77 -8.25 15.33
C ARG A 192 15.75 -6.75 15.11
N ARG A 193 16.58 -6.04 15.88
CA ARG A 193 16.70 -4.57 15.84
C ARG A 193 18.14 -4.11 15.60
N GLU A 194 19.06 -5.05 15.34
CA GLU A 194 20.45 -4.82 14.99
C GLU A 194 20.56 -4.40 13.52
N THR A 195 20.12 -3.19 13.20
CA THR A 195 20.06 -2.68 11.83
C THR A 195 20.47 -1.21 11.77
N VAL A 196 20.84 -0.73 10.58
CA VAL A 196 21.16 0.69 10.36
C VAL A 196 19.95 1.63 10.56
N LEU A 197 18.74 1.09 10.64
CA LEU A 197 17.54 1.89 10.85
C LEU A 197 17.32 2.22 12.33
N VAL A 198 18.02 1.55 13.25
CA VAL A 198 17.90 1.83 14.69
C VAL A 198 18.94 2.85 15.09
N SER A 199 18.47 3.99 15.59
CA SER A 199 19.29 5.14 15.95
C SER A 199 19.20 5.49 17.44
N ASN A 200 20.20 6.23 17.92
CA ASN A 200 20.20 6.85 19.24
C ASN A 200 19.59 8.25 19.25
N ALA A 201 19.32 8.85 18.07
CA ALA A 201 18.57 10.09 17.99
C ALA A 201 17.15 9.92 18.53
N VAL A 202 16.65 10.96 19.18
CA VAL A 202 15.33 10.99 19.83
C VAL A 202 14.40 11.86 18.98
N LEU A 203 13.26 11.30 18.57
CA LEU A 203 12.21 12.06 17.92
C LEU A 203 11.55 12.99 18.94
N ARG A 204 11.77 14.30 18.78
CA ARG A 204 11.07 15.32 19.57
C ARG A 204 9.77 15.68 18.87
N LEU A 205 8.66 15.39 19.52
CA LEU A 205 7.35 15.76 19.01
C LEU A 205 7.05 17.22 19.39
N PRO A 206 6.28 17.95 18.55
CA PRO A 206 5.87 19.31 18.88
C PRO A 206 5.06 19.33 20.17
N GLU A 207 5.15 20.45 20.90
CA GLU A 207 4.31 20.69 22.07
C GLU A 207 2.83 20.74 21.65
N GLY A 208 1.97 20.03 22.40
CA GLY A 208 0.54 19.95 22.14
C GLY A 208 0.09 18.61 21.56
N GLU A 209 -1.05 18.63 20.88
CA GLU A 209 -1.68 17.42 20.34
C GLU A 209 -0.93 16.88 19.12
N VAL A 210 -0.62 15.59 19.12
CA VAL A 210 -0.02 14.91 17.98
C VAL A 210 -1.11 14.63 16.96
N LYS A 211 -1.01 15.28 15.81
CA LYS A 211 -1.96 15.16 14.69
C LYS A 211 -1.28 14.77 13.39
N VAL A 212 -2.08 14.34 12.42
CA VAL A 212 -1.61 14.21 11.03
C VAL A 212 -1.23 15.57 10.43
N THR A 213 -0.42 15.53 9.38
CA THR A 213 0.17 16.71 8.72
C THR A 213 -0.66 17.24 7.54
N PHE A 214 -1.86 16.69 7.34
CA PHE A 214 -2.84 17.09 6.32
C PHE A 214 -4.20 17.37 6.99
N ASN A 215 -5.11 18.04 6.28
CA ASN A 215 -6.47 18.26 6.75
C ASN A 215 -7.30 16.98 6.53
N PRO A 216 -7.72 16.26 7.59
CA PRO A 216 -8.54 15.06 7.45
C PRO A 216 -9.96 15.33 6.93
N ASP A 217 -10.45 16.57 7.10
CA ASP A 217 -11.81 16.98 6.78
C ASP A 217 -11.92 17.67 5.41
N GLU A 218 -10.85 17.63 4.62
CA GLU A 218 -10.86 18.16 3.26
C GLU A 218 -11.91 17.42 2.41
N PRO A 219 -12.77 18.13 1.65
CA PRO A 219 -13.74 17.48 0.79
C PRO A 219 -13.00 16.78 -0.35
N LEU A 220 -12.92 15.45 -0.29
CA LEU A 220 -12.19 14.62 -1.25
C LEU A 220 -13.11 13.57 -1.87
N ARG A 221 -12.90 13.28 -3.15
CA ARG A 221 -13.46 12.11 -3.81
C ARG A 221 -12.47 10.96 -3.75
N GLU A 222 -12.98 9.78 -3.43
CA GLU A 222 -12.23 8.53 -3.41
C GLU A 222 -12.82 7.60 -4.47
N ARG A 223 -12.01 7.20 -5.44
CA ARG A 223 -12.45 6.35 -6.55
C ARG A 223 -11.44 5.24 -6.81
N ILE A 224 -11.93 4.07 -7.23
CA ILE A 224 -11.09 2.96 -7.65
C ILE A 224 -11.17 2.86 -9.18
N PHE A 225 -10.01 2.94 -9.83
CA PHE A 225 -9.85 2.73 -11.26
C PHE A 225 -9.22 1.35 -11.48
N SER A 226 -9.92 0.46 -12.17
CA SER A 226 -9.42 -0.87 -12.48
C SER A 226 -8.68 -0.89 -13.81
N PHE A 227 -7.54 -1.55 -13.85
CA PHE A 227 -6.70 -1.73 -15.05
C PHE A 227 -6.54 -3.21 -15.29
N THR A 228 -7.04 -3.69 -16.43
CA THR A 228 -6.85 -5.09 -16.83
C THR A 228 -5.37 -5.38 -17.10
N ASN A 229 -4.96 -6.64 -17.04
CA ASN A 229 -3.59 -7.02 -17.44
C ASN A 229 -3.29 -6.54 -18.88
N ALA A 230 -4.22 -6.73 -19.81
CA ALA A 230 -4.05 -6.27 -21.19
C ALA A 230 -3.80 -4.76 -21.29
N ALA A 231 -4.56 -3.95 -20.54
CA ALA A 231 -4.34 -2.50 -20.48
C ALA A 231 -2.97 -2.16 -19.87
N MET A 232 -2.58 -2.83 -18.78
CA MET A 232 -1.26 -2.64 -18.15
C MET A 232 -0.10 -3.00 -19.07
N GLN A 233 -0.21 -4.09 -19.84
CA GLN A 233 0.80 -4.46 -20.84
C GLN A 233 0.82 -3.48 -22.00
N LYS A 234 -0.35 -3.03 -22.49
CA LYS A 234 -0.43 -2.01 -23.54
C LYS A 234 0.22 -0.69 -23.11
N LEU A 235 -0.01 -0.26 -21.88
CA LEU A 235 0.62 0.94 -21.31
C LEU A 235 2.14 0.74 -21.18
N LYS A 236 2.57 -0.39 -20.62
CA LYS A 236 3.99 -0.75 -20.52
C LYS A 236 4.66 -0.75 -21.90
N ALA A 237 4.02 -1.34 -22.90
CA ALA A 237 4.52 -1.39 -24.26
C ALA A 237 4.64 0.01 -24.87
N ARG A 238 3.60 0.85 -24.74
CA ARG A 238 3.65 2.26 -25.19
C ARG A 238 4.83 3.02 -24.58
N VAL A 239 5.07 2.83 -23.28
CA VAL A 239 6.18 3.49 -22.58
C VAL A 239 7.54 2.94 -23.02
N ASN A 240 7.65 1.63 -23.28
CA ASN A 240 8.94 1.02 -23.64
C ASN A 240 9.28 1.09 -25.14
N HIS A 241 8.28 1.18 -26.03
CA HIS A 241 8.44 1.10 -27.48
C HIS A 241 8.11 2.41 -28.18
N TRP A 242 8.43 3.55 -27.56
CA TRP A 242 8.40 4.83 -28.27
C TRP A 242 9.51 4.86 -29.34
N THR A 243 9.17 4.44 -30.55
CA THR A 243 9.75 4.98 -31.78
C THR A 243 9.09 6.33 -32.04
N GLN A 244 9.86 7.31 -32.54
CA GLN A 244 9.33 8.62 -32.97
C GLN A 244 8.05 8.44 -33.83
N PRO A 245 7.13 9.42 -33.86
CA PRO A 245 6.09 9.41 -34.88
C PRO A 245 6.80 9.35 -36.23
N GLU A 246 6.56 8.28 -36.98
CA GLU A 246 7.07 8.14 -38.35
C GLU A 246 6.66 9.41 -39.10
N LYS A 247 7.65 10.10 -39.66
CA LYS A 247 7.36 11.02 -40.76
C LYS A 247 6.65 10.17 -41.80
N ILE A 248 5.39 10.52 -42.08
CA ILE A 248 4.70 10.06 -43.28
C ILE A 248 5.44 10.70 -44.44
N ASP A 249 6.54 10.09 -44.87
CA ASP A 249 7.04 10.28 -46.22
C ASP A 249 6.22 9.35 -47.09
N GLY A 250 5.44 9.95 -47.99
CA GLY A 250 4.66 9.24 -48.98
C GLY A 250 5.56 8.34 -49.82
N GLY A 251 5.21 7.06 -49.87
CA GLY A 251 5.89 6.07 -50.68
C GLY A 251 5.05 4.81 -50.77
N ASP A 252 4.44 4.61 -51.92
CA ASP A 252 3.59 3.48 -52.27
C ASP A 252 4.32 2.14 -52.17
N GLY A 253 3.57 1.07 -51.83
CA GLY A 253 3.92 -0.29 -52.26
C GLY A 253 3.85 -1.39 -51.20
N HIS A 254 2.76 -2.15 -51.24
CA HIS A 254 2.62 -3.59 -50.95
C HIS A 254 3.48 -4.27 -49.87
N GLY A 255 2.81 -4.92 -48.91
CA GLY A 255 3.24 -6.25 -48.48
C GLY A 255 3.07 -6.60 -47.00
N ASP A 256 1.97 -7.28 -46.72
CA ASP A 256 1.85 -8.44 -45.83
C ASP A 256 1.80 -8.30 -44.30
N VAL A 257 0.82 -9.03 -43.75
CA VAL A 257 0.41 -9.08 -42.36
C VAL A 257 1.08 -10.29 -41.73
N GLY A 258 2.05 -10.09 -40.84
CA GLY A 258 2.79 -11.18 -40.21
C GLY A 258 2.80 -11.09 -38.68
N ALA A 259 1.95 -11.88 -38.03
CA ALA A 259 2.00 -12.18 -36.60
C ALA A 259 3.35 -12.82 -36.22
N ILE A 260 3.95 -12.44 -35.08
CA ILE A 260 5.01 -13.25 -34.48
C ILE A 260 4.76 -13.42 -32.97
N GLU A 261 4.49 -14.68 -32.64
CA GLU A 261 4.29 -15.26 -31.32
C GLU A 261 5.54 -15.23 -30.44
N LEU A 262 5.27 -15.22 -29.12
CA LEU A 262 6.18 -15.62 -28.07
C LEU A 262 6.64 -17.07 -28.23
N LYS A 263 7.94 -17.34 -27.98
CA LYS A 263 8.41 -18.59 -27.35
C LYS A 263 9.75 -18.38 -26.65
N GLY A 264 9.78 -18.71 -25.36
CA GLY A 264 11.02 -18.94 -24.62
C GLY A 264 11.51 -20.37 -24.78
N LYS A 265 12.83 -20.58 -24.62
CA LYS A 265 13.44 -21.77 -23.99
C LYS A 265 14.96 -21.57 -23.76
N GLN A 266 15.41 -22.14 -22.65
CA GLN A 266 16.80 -22.25 -22.18
C GLN A 266 17.62 -23.30 -22.97
N GLY A 267 18.94 -23.13 -23.03
CA GLY A 267 19.90 -24.22 -23.28
C GLY A 267 21.17 -23.83 -24.07
N ASN A 268 22.33 -23.99 -23.42
CA ASN A 268 23.73 -23.80 -23.86
C ASN A 268 24.13 -24.20 -25.30
N ASP A 269 24.96 -23.39 -25.96
CA ASP A 269 26.23 -23.82 -26.60
C ASP A 269 27.16 -22.59 -26.84
N PRO A 270 28.52 -22.71 -26.79
CA PRO A 270 29.44 -21.60 -26.78
C PRO A 270 29.98 -21.31 -28.19
N ASN A 271 29.57 -20.18 -28.79
CA ASN A 271 30.44 -19.54 -29.78
C ASN A 271 30.21 -18.03 -29.84
N ARG A 272 31.24 -17.31 -29.40
CA ARG A 272 31.26 -15.87 -29.18
C ARG A 272 31.79 -15.19 -30.45
N LYS A 273 30.95 -14.47 -31.20
CA LYS A 273 31.41 -13.35 -32.04
C LYS A 273 30.43 -12.18 -32.08
N ALA A 274 31.02 -11.00 -31.86
CA ALA A 274 30.55 -9.64 -32.11
C ALA A 274 29.27 -9.18 -31.38
N VAL A 275 29.45 -8.74 -30.13
CA VAL A 275 28.50 -7.82 -29.46
C VAL A 275 28.65 -6.45 -30.10
N THR A 276 27.74 -6.09 -30.99
CA THR A 276 27.38 -4.68 -31.17
C THR A 276 26.81 -4.17 -29.85
N ARG A 277 27.39 -3.10 -29.32
CA ARG A 277 26.85 -2.37 -28.15
C ARG A 277 25.49 -1.79 -28.55
N ASN A 278 24.43 -2.57 -28.41
CA ASN A 278 23.13 -2.00 -28.14
C ASN A 278 23.22 -1.48 -26.71
N GLU A 279 23.23 -0.17 -26.54
CA GLU A 279 22.90 0.44 -25.26
C GLU A 279 21.56 -0.16 -24.86
N THR A 280 21.57 -1.08 -23.88
CA THR A 280 20.36 -1.70 -23.38
C THR A 280 19.58 -0.62 -22.69
N VAL A 281 18.65 0.00 -23.42
CA VAL A 281 17.72 0.96 -22.85
C VAL A 281 16.98 0.23 -21.75
N ASP A 282 17.10 0.72 -20.53
CA ASP A 282 16.54 0.04 -19.39
C ASP A 282 15.01 -0.05 -19.50
N GLU A 283 14.48 -1.26 -19.30
CA GLU A 283 13.05 -1.51 -19.40
C GLU A 283 12.29 -0.86 -18.22
N ILE A 284 11.24 -0.11 -18.54
CA ILE A 284 10.32 0.48 -17.59
C ILE A 284 9.24 -0.55 -17.19
N SER A 285 9.02 -0.71 -15.89
CA SER A 285 8.00 -1.64 -15.39
C SER A 285 6.57 -1.13 -15.63
N SER A 286 5.59 -2.05 -15.66
CA SER A 286 4.17 -1.71 -15.77
C SER A 286 3.70 -0.79 -14.62
N PHE A 287 4.20 -1.01 -13.41
CA PHE A 287 3.89 -0.15 -12.26
C PHE A 287 4.45 1.27 -12.40
N GLN A 288 5.68 1.42 -12.90
CA GLN A 288 6.26 2.73 -13.21
C GLN A 288 5.50 3.43 -14.34
N SER A 289 5.08 2.67 -15.36
CA SER A 289 4.27 3.20 -16.46
C SER A 289 2.92 3.75 -15.97
N LEU A 290 2.25 3.02 -15.07
CA LEU A 290 1.01 3.48 -14.43
C LEU A 290 1.25 4.72 -13.54
N CYS A 291 2.34 4.75 -12.76
CA CYS A 291 2.70 5.92 -11.96
C CYS A 291 2.95 7.16 -12.84
N ALA A 292 3.64 7.00 -13.97
CA ALA A 292 3.90 8.07 -14.91
C ALA A 292 2.62 8.59 -15.56
N LEU A 293 1.73 7.69 -16.02
CA LEU A 293 0.41 8.05 -16.54
C LEU A 293 -0.39 8.86 -15.52
N MET A 294 -0.43 8.42 -14.25
CA MET A 294 -1.10 9.15 -13.18
C MET A 294 -0.48 10.53 -12.94
N TRP A 295 0.86 10.62 -12.94
CA TRP A 295 1.55 11.89 -12.74
C TRP A 295 1.17 12.90 -13.82
N HIS A 296 1.15 12.44 -15.06
CA HIS A 296 0.75 13.25 -16.21
C HIS A 296 -0.72 13.69 -16.12
N ALA A 297 -1.64 12.74 -15.90
CA ALA A 297 -3.08 13.00 -15.84
C ALA A 297 -3.47 13.96 -14.71
N VAL A 298 -2.95 13.75 -13.49
CA VAL A 298 -3.25 14.63 -12.35
C VAL A 298 -2.61 16.00 -12.50
N THR A 299 -1.39 16.09 -13.05
CA THR A 299 -0.76 17.38 -13.36
C THR A 299 -1.61 18.18 -14.36
N ARG A 300 -2.15 17.51 -15.39
CA ARG A 300 -3.05 18.11 -16.39
C ARG A 300 -4.35 18.58 -15.73
N ALA A 301 -4.98 17.71 -14.95
CA ALA A 301 -6.26 17.98 -14.27
C ALA A 301 -6.16 19.15 -13.27
N ARG A 302 -5.03 19.29 -12.56
CA ARG A 302 -4.77 20.39 -11.62
C ARG A 302 -4.51 21.73 -12.30
N LYS A 303 -4.27 21.77 -13.62
CA LYS A 303 -3.98 22.99 -14.41
C LYS A 303 -2.88 23.85 -13.75
N LEU A 304 -1.80 23.17 -13.31
CA LEU A 304 -0.70 23.85 -12.63
C LEU A 304 0.00 24.83 -13.59
N PRO A 305 0.51 25.99 -13.11
CA PRO A 305 1.38 26.85 -13.90
C PRO A 305 2.58 26.06 -14.42
N GLU A 306 3.02 26.31 -15.65
CA GLU A 306 4.11 25.54 -16.28
C GLU A 306 5.41 25.54 -15.45
N THR A 307 5.67 26.63 -14.74
CA THR A 307 6.84 26.82 -13.87
C THR A 307 6.71 26.17 -12.49
N LYS A 308 5.52 25.68 -12.12
CA LYS A 308 5.27 25.05 -10.82
C LYS A 308 5.93 23.68 -10.78
N THR A 309 6.79 23.45 -9.80
CA THR A 309 7.32 22.11 -9.52
C THR A 309 6.20 21.19 -9.01
N THR A 310 6.05 20.04 -9.65
CA THR A 310 5.22 18.92 -9.18
C THR A 310 6.11 17.80 -8.63
N THR A 311 5.62 17.09 -7.61
CA THR A 311 6.36 16.01 -6.94
C THR A 311 5.56 14.73 -6.95
N PHE A 312 6.13 13.65 -7.49
CA PHE A 312 5.60 12.30 -7.35
C PHE A 312 6.41 11.51 -6.31
N ARG A 313 5.75 11.05 -5.25
CA ARG A 313 6.39 10.30 -4.16
C ARG A 313 6.04 8.82 -4.22
N MET A 314 7.05 7.96 -4.08
CA MET A 314 6.87 6.50 -3.97
C MET A 314 7.45 6.00 -2.65
N ALA A 315 6.82 5.00 -2.05
CA ALA A 315 7.42 4.23 -0.97
C ALA A 315 8.26 3.07 -1.54
N VAL A 316 9.53 2.99 -1.16
CA VAL A 316 10.45 1.92 -1.59
C VAL A 316 10.70 0.98 -0.42
N ASN A 317 10.44 -0.32 -0.61
CA ASN A 317 10.85 -1.35 0.33
C ASN A 317 12.38 -1.49 0.29
N ILE A 318 13.02 -1.29 1.45
CA ILE A 318 14.48 -1.26 1.59
C ILE A 318 15.06 -2.53 2.20
N ARG A 319 14.25 -3.56 2.52
CA ARG A 319 14.72 -4.82 3.14
C ARG A 319 15.91 -5.44 2.40
N ARG A 320 15.82 -5.50 1.07
CA ARG A 320 16.86 -6.07 0.18
C ARG A 320 17.85 -5.04 -0.38
N ARG A 321 17.74 -3.77 0.03
CA ARG A 321 18.55 -2.65 -0.50
C ARG A 321 19.59 -2.14 0.48
N ILE A 322 19.42 -2.40 1.77
CA ILE A 322 20.40 -2.08 2.81
C ILE A 322 21.38 -3.22 3.01
N GLU A 323 22.57 -2.89 3.54
CA GLU A 323 23.57 -3.87 3.94
C GLU A 323 23.95 -3.68 5.43
N PRO A 324 23.87 -4.75 6.26
CA PRO A 324 23.38 -6.10 5.91
C PRO A 324 21.88 -6.11 5.57
N LYS A 325 21.46 -6.97 4.64
CA LYS A 325 20.06 -7.12 4.24
C LYS A 325 19.18 -7.52 5.43
N LEU A 326 17.96 -6.99 5.46
CA LEU A 326 16.94 -7.44 6.41
C LEU A 326 16.32 -8.76 5.94
N ASN A 327 15.83 -9.54 6.89
CA ASN A 327 14.97 -10.67 6.57
C ASN A 327 13.69 -10.16 5.85
N ASP A 328 13.21 -10.90 4.86
CA ASP A 328 11.97 -10.57 4.15
C ASP A 328 10.76 -10.50 5.10
N ASN A 329 10.79 -11.26 6.21
CA ASN A 329 9.79 -11.30 7.27
C ASN A 329 10.08 -10.33 8.44
N TYR A 330 11.00 -9.37 8.27
CA TYR A 330 11.22 -8.31 9.28
C TYR A 330 9.90 -7.63 9.67
N LEU A 331 9.59 -7.64 10.97
CA LEU A 331 8.44 -6.96 11.55
C LEU A 331 8.81 -5.52 11.93
N GLY A 332 8.23 -4.58 11.21
CA GLY A 332 8.42 -3.14 11.39
C GLY A 332 8.34 -2.43 10.05
N ASN A 333 8.73 -1.17 10.02
CA ASN A 333 8.85 -0.41 8.81
C ASN A 333 10.26 -0.59 8.21
N ALA A 334 10.30 -1.09 6.98
CA ALA A 334 11.50 -1.08 6.15
C ALA A 334 11.17 -0.40 4.83
N ILE A 335 10.69 0.84 4.92
CA ILE A 335 10.30 1.67 3.78
C ILE A 335 10.96 3.05 3.85
N GLN A 336 11.34 3.59 2.68
CA GLN A 336 11.72 4.99 2.55
C GLN A 336 10.90 5.67 1.47
N GLY A 337 10.45 6.89 1.75
CA GLY A 337 9.80 7.74 0.77
C GLY A 337 10.83 8.38 -0.15
N ILE A 338 10.71 8.13 -1.46
CA ILE A 338 11.47 8.81 -2.50
C ILE A 338 10.60 9.89 -3.15
N ALA A 339 11.21 10.99 -3.58
CA ALA A 339 10.51 12.09 -4.24
C ALA A 339 11.16 12.37 -5.58
N THR A 340 10.37 12.22 -6.65
CA THR A 340 10.74 12.58 -8.01
C THR A 340 10.07 13.91 -8.33
N ARG A 341 10.83 14.86 -8.87
CA ARG A 341 10.37 16.24 -9.11
C ARG A 341 10.65 16.65 -10.54
N ALA A 342 9.72 17.41 -11.10
CA ALA A 342 9.82 18.06 -12.40
C ALA A 342 8.92 19.30 -12.41
N VAL A 343 9.17 20.24 -13.32
CA VAL A 343 8.24 21.35 -13.55
C VAL A 343 7.02 20.85 -14.34
N ALA A 344 5.84 21.38 -14.05
CA ALA A 344 4.59 20.93 -14.66
C ALA A 344 4.63 21.05 -16.20
N GLY A 345 5.27 22.08 -16.74
CA GLY A 345 5.46 22.26 -18.18
C GLY A 345 6.23 21.09 -18.82
N ASP A 346 7.29 20.59 -18.19
CA ASP A 346 8.04 19.43 -18.69
C ASP A 346 7.21 18.14 -18.58
N VAL A 347 6.52 17.94 -17.45
CA VAL A 347 5.66 16.77 -17.25
C VAL A 347 4.58 16.68 -18.33
N LEU A 348 4.02 17.81 -18.77
CA LEU A 348 2.93 17.86 -19.74
C LEU A 348 3.36 17.95 -21.21
N SER A 349 4.57 18.45 -21.48
CA SER A 349 5.08 18.62 -22.86
C SER A 349 5.93 17.44 -23.34
N LYS A 350 6.53 16.67 -22.43
CA LYS A 350 7.31 15.47 -22.75
C LYS A 350 6.43 14.23 -22.76
N ASP A 351 6.91 13.17 -23.41
CA ASP A 351 6.21 11.91 -23.44
C ASP A 351 6.14 11.24 -22.05
N ILE A 352 5.20 10.30 -21.88
CA ILE A 352 5.01 9.56 -20.62
C ILE A 352 6.28 8.76 -20.24
N ARG A 353 7.06 8.30 -21.23
CA ARG A 353 8.27 7.53 -20.97
C ARG A 353 9.30 8.37 -20.23
N TRP A 354 9.45 9.65 -20.57
CA TRP A 354 10.32 10.56 -19.83
C TRP A 354 9.96 10.63 -18.33
N CYS A 355 8.67 10.78 -18.01
CA CYS A 355 8.22 10.74 -16.62
C CYS A 355 8.53 9.38 -15.95
N ALA A 356 8.35 8.29 -16.69
CA ALA A 356 8.61 6.95 -16.18
C ALA A 356 10.11 6.67 -15.95
N GLU A 357 10.99 7.23 -16.79
CA GLU A 357 12.44 7.19 -16.63
C GLU A 357 12.89 7.95 -15.38
N LEU A 358 12.34 9.14 -15.12
CA LEU A 358 12.61 9.87 -13.87
C LEU A 358 12.23 9.06 -12.62
N LEU A 359 11.06 8.40 -12.64
CA LEU A 359 10.61 7.53 -11.56
C LEU A 359 11.53 6.30 -11.44
N ASN A 360 11.96 5.75 -12.57
CA ASN A 360 12.83 4.58 -12.64
C ASN A 360 14.22 4.87 -12.04
N GLU A 361 14.86 5.96 -12.45
CA GLU A 361 16.13 6.42 -11.90
C GLU A 361 16.05 6.71 -10.40
N SER A 362 14.96 7.34 -9.96
CA SER A 362 14.74 7.62 -8.54
C SER A 362 14.66 6.35 -7.69
N VAL A 363 14.10 5.26 -8.23
CA VAL A 363 14.01 3.94 -7.57
C VAL A 363 15.31 3.14 -7.69
N LYS A 364 15.94 3.12 -8.86
CA LYS A 364 17.17 2.35 -9.11
C LYS A 364 18.32 2.82 -8.24
N THR A 365 18.53 4.12 -8.20
CA THR A 365 19.65 4.70 -7.47
C THR A 365 19.49 4.62 -5.94
N ARG A 366 18.39 4.03 -5.44
CA ARG A 366 18.15 3.81 -4.01
C ARG A 366 18.89 2.56 -3.52
N ASP A 367 20.17 2.73 -3.20
CA ASP A 367 21.04 1.71 -2.62
C ASP A 367 21.24 1.90 -1.10
N SER A 368 22.07 1.03 -0.50
CA SER A 368 22.40 1.06 0.93
C SER A 368 23.04 2.37 1.37
N ALA A 369 23.88 2.98 0.52
CA ALA A 369 24.55 4.24 0.82
C ALA A 369 23.55 5.40 0.90
N LYS A 370 22.61 5.50 -0.06
CA LYS A 370 21.55 6.52 -0.01
C LYS A 370 20.59 6.31 1.16
N VAL A 371 20.28 5.05 1.51
CA VAL A 371 19.47 4.75 2.69
C VAL A 371 20.16 5.27 3.96
N ARG A 372 21.47 5.04 4.10
CA ARG A 372 22.31 5.53 5.20
C ARG A 372 22.37 7.05 5.27
N LEU A 373 22.53 7.74 4.14
CA LEU A 373 22.49 9.20 4.10
C LEU A 373 21.15 9.73 4.62
N GLN A 374 20.03 9.15 4.20
CA GLN A 374 18.71 9.57 4.70
C GLN A 374 18.52 9.27 6.20
N VAL A 375 19.15 8.22 6.73
CA VAL A 375 19.21 7.98 8.18
C VAL A 375 19.97 9.11 8.87
N LEU A 376 21.16 9.50 8.38
CA LEU A 376 21.94 10.60 8.94
C LEU A 376 21.20 11.94 8.87
N ASP A 377 20.51 12.22 7.77
CA ASP A 377 19.70 13.43 7.61
C ASP A 377 18.55 13.46 8.63
N TRP A 378 17.90 12.32 8.86
CA TRP A 378 16.88 12.19 9.89
C TRP A 378 17.46 12.37 11.29
N GLU A 379 18.65 11.84 11.58
CA GLU A 379 19.29 12.00 12.90
C GLU A 379 19.64 13.47 13.21
N ARG A 380 19.97 14.26 12.18
CA ARG A 380 20.23 15.70 12.31
C ARG A 380 18.96 16.49 12.61
N GLU A 381 17.83 16.09 12.04
CA GLU A 381 16.54 16.78 12.15
C GLU A 381 15.39 15.77 12.26
N ALA A 382 15.31 15.09 13.40
CA ALA A 382 14.37 14.01 13.62
C ALA A 382 12.93 14.53 13.61
N LYS A 383 12.13 14.07 12.63
CA LYS A 383 10.72 14.44 12.47
C LYS A 383 9.89 13.29 11.94
N CYS A 384 8.59 13.33 12.21
CA CYS A 384 7.61 12.46 11.57
C CYS A 384 7.58 12.70 10.05
N PHE A 385 7.15 11.67 9.31
CA PHE A 385 7.04 11.75 7.87
C PHE A 385 5.87 12.68 7.46
N PRO A 386 6.12 13.72 6.64
CA PRO A 386 5.05 14.63 6.24
C PRO A 386 4.13 13.97 5.21
N LEU A 387 2.85 13.93 5.53
CA LEU A 387 1.73 13.55 4.68
C LEU A 387 0.97 14.78 4.15
N GLY A 388 0.11 14.60 3.14
CA GLY A 388 -0.64 15.70 2.53
C GLY A 388 -0.07 16.24 1.23
N ASN A 389 -0.79 17.23 0.69
CA ASN A 389 -0.49 17.98 -0.53
C ASN A 389 -0.46 19.49 -0.26
N GLN A 390 0.35 19.92 0.70
CA GLN A 390 0.40 21.31 1.17
C GLN A 390 0.82 22.30 0.06
N ASP A 391 1.58 21.85 -0.94
CA ASP A 391 2.03 22.68 -2.07
C ASP A 391 1.09 22.67 -3.27
N GLY A 392 -0.02 21.92 -3.20
CA GLY A 392 -1.00 21.73 -4.27
C GLY A 392 -0.52 20.89 -5.45
N ALA A 393 0.74 20.43 -5.45
CA ALA A 393 1.39 19.80 -6.60
C ALA A 393 2.05 18.45 -6.30
N THR A 394 1.83 17.92 -5.10
CA THR A 394 2.34 16.62 -4.64
C THR A 394 1.34 15.51 -4.90
N MET A 395 1.84 14.34 -5.29
CA MET A 395 1.14 13.08 -5.36
C MET A 395 1.94 12.00 -4.62
N ARG A 396 1.25 11.01 -4.05
CA ARG A 396 1.92 9.91 -3.35
C ARG A 396 1.31 8.56 -3.68
N MET A 397 2.13 7.72 -4.31
CA MET A 397 1.85 6.31 -4.49
C MET A 397 2.29 5.53 -3.25
N GLY A 398 1.33 4.88 -2.59
CA GLY A 398 1.59 3.86 -1.57
C GLY A 398 1.08 2.49 -2.02
N SER A 399 1.28 1.49 -1.15
CA SER A 399 0.96 0.10 -1.47
C SER A 399 1.76 -0.43 -2.68
N SER A 400 1.52 -1.68 -3.06
CA SER A 400 2.11 -2.33 -4.21
C SER A 400 1.21 -3.47 -4.70
N PRO A 401 0.99 -3.62 -6.02
CA PRO A 401 0.26 -4.77 -6.56
C PRO A 401 1.00 -6.11 -6.36
N ARG A 402 2.24 -6.08 -5.84
CA ARG A 402 3.01 -7.29 -5.52
C ARG A 402 2.71 -7.86 -4.13
N PHE A 403 1.93 -7.16 -3.30
CA PHE A 403 1.57 -7.70 -2.00
C PHE A 403 0.59 -8.88 -2.17
N PRO A 404 0.74 -9.94 -1.35
CA PRO A 404 -0.09 -11.14 -1.40
C PRO A 404 -1.47 -10.90 -0.79
N MET A 405 -2.24 -9.93 -1.31
CA MET A 405 -3.48 -9.47 -0.69
C MET A 405 -4.66 -10.42 -0.90
N TYR A 406 -4.61 -11.26 -1.93
CA TYR A 406 -5.64 -12.27 -2.23
C TYR A 406 -5.26 -13.68 -1.80
N ASP A 407 -4.16 -13.83 -1.07
CA ASP A 407 -3.73 -15.10 -0.47
C ASP A 407 -4.42 -15.35 0.90
N ASN A 408 -5.27 -14.40 1.34
CA ASN A 408 -6.03 -14.45 2.59
C ASN A 408 -7.25 -15.37 2.51
N ASP A 409 -7.03 -16.69 2.43
CA ASP A 409 -8.10 -17.68 2.48
C ASP A 409 -8.35 -18.16 3.92
N PHE A 410 -9.45 -17.69 4.52
CA PHE A 410 -9.88 -18.09 5.87
C PHE A 410 -10.52 -19.49 5.93
N GLY A 411 -10.54 -20.23 4.81
CA GLY A 411 -11.31 -21.46 4.59
C GLY A 411 -12.59 -21.22 3.79
N TRP A 412 -12.86 -19.98 3.38
CA TRP A 412 -14.03 -19.58 2.59
C TRP A 412 -13.68 -19.26 1.14
N GLY A 413 -12.44 -19.54 0.74
CA GLY A 413 -11.90 -19.17 -0.55
C GLY A 413 -11.32 -17.76 -0.56
N ARG A 414 -10.89 -17.35 -1.75
CA ARG A 414 -10.26 -16.06 -2.01
C ARG A 414 -11.24 -14.89 -1.77
N PRO A 415 -10.79 -13.75 -1.21
CA PRO A 415 -11.61 -12.55 -1.12
C PRO A 415 -12.21 -12.12 -2.47
N VAL A 416 -13.42 -11.57 -2.43
CA VAL A 416 -14.07 -10.90 -3.56
C VAL A 416 -13.39 -9.57 -3.86
N ALA A 417 -12.99 -8.83 -2.82
CA ALA A 417 -12.30 -7.56 -2.98
C ALA A 417 -11.40 -7.27 -1.78
N VAL A 418 -10.32 -6.52 -2.02
CA VAL A 418 -9.48 -5.92 -0.99
C VAL A 418 -9.69 -4.41 -1.00
N ARG A 419 -9.83 -3.82 0.19
CA ARG A 419 -10.12 -2.39 0.35
C ARG A 419 -9.33 -1.77 1.50
N SER A 420 -9.36 -0.45 1.59
CA SER A 420 -8.76 0.30 2.69
C SER A 420 -9.74 1.29 3.32
N GLY A 421 -9.54 1.58 4.60
CA GLY A 421 -10.40 2.48 5.37
C GLY A 421 -10.01 3.95 5.23
N ALA A 422 -10.53 4.81 6.10
CA ALA A 422 -10.32 6.26 6.10
C ALA A 422 -8.86 6.71 6.38
N ALA A 423 -7.99 5.80 6.78
CA ALA A 423 -6.60 6.10 7.13
C ALA A 423 -5.81 6.80 6.00
N ASN A 424 -5.12 7.89 6.35
CA ASN A 424 -4.17 8.61 5.49
C ASN A 424 -4.74 9.02 4.11
N LYS A 425 -6.02 9.39 4.06
CA LYS A 425 -6.70 9.92 2.85
C LYS A 425 -6.50 11.43 2.78
N PHE A 426 -5.77 11.90 1.76
CA PHE A 426 -5.48 13.30 1.48
C PHE A 426 -5.41 13.51 -0.03
N ASP A 427 -5.56 14.74 -0.52
CA ASP A 427 -5.49 15.03 -1.96
C ASP A 427 -4.17 14.55 -2.59
N GLY A 428 -4.25 13.78 -3.68
CA GLY A 428 -3.11 13.21 -4.38
C GLY A 428 -2.61 11.88 -3.79
N LYS A 429 -3.29 11.31 -2.80
CA LYS A 429 -3.00 9.96 -2.30
C LYS A 429 -3.50 8.90 -3.31
N MET A 430 -2.61 7.96 -3.65
CA MET A 430 -2.95 6.76 -4.44
C MET A 430 -2.49 5.49 -3.72
N SER A 431 -3.24 4.41 -3.90
CA SER A 431 -2.88 3.07 -3.42
C SER A 431 -3.13 2.04 -4.51
N ALA A 432 -2.08 1.31 -4.91
CA ALA A 432 -2.22 0.22 -5.86
C ALA A 432 -2.48 -1.12 -5.16
N PHE A 433 -3.51 -1.83 -5.62
CA PHE A 433 -3.89 -3.18 -5.21
C PHE A 433 -3.77 -4.11 -6.42
N PRO A 434 -3.39 -5.39 -6.24
CA PRO A 434 -3.52 -6.35 -7.33
C PRO A 434 -5.00 -6.49 -7.72
N GLY A 435 -5.29 -6.74 -8.99
CA GLY A 435 -6.62 -7.20 -9.40
C GLY A 435 -6.88 -8.61 -8.84
N ARG A 436 -8.14 -8.93 -8.51
CA ARG A 436 -8.52 -10.20 -7.88
C ARG A 436 -8.05 -11.45 -8.62
N GLU A 437 -8.18 -11.45 -9.94
CA GLU A 437 -7.78 -12.58 -10.80
C GLU A 437 -6.26 -12.69 -10.98
N GLY A 438 -5.50 -11.70 -10.48
CA GLY A 438 -4.05 -11.65 -10.59
C GLY A 438 -3.60 -11.30 -12.01
N GLY A 439 -2.50 -11.91 -12.44
CA GLY A 439 -1.97 -11.77 -13.80
C GLY A 439 -1.41 -10.39 -14.15
N GLY A 440 -1.26 -9.47 -13.19
CA GLY A 440 -0.75 -8.12 -13.43
C GLY A 440 -1.83 -7.05 -13.63
N ALA A 441 -3.11 -7.40 -13.48
CA ALA A 441 -4.18 -6.42 -13.31
C ALA A 441 -3.99 -5.61 -12.01
N VAL A 442 -4.47 -4.37 -11.99
CA VAL A 442 -4.30 -3.44 -10.87
C VAL A 442 -5.60 -2.70 -10.60
N ASP A 443 -6.04 -2.69 -9.34
CA ASP A 443 -7.04 -1.75 -8.86
C ASP A 443 -6.33 -0.58 -8.21
N LEU A 444 -6.51 0.62 -8.75
CA LEU A 444 -5.88 1.83 -8.28
C LEU A 444 -6.90 2.70 -7.53
N GLU A 445 -6.76 2.74 -6.21
CA GLU A 445 -7.52 3.65 -5.36
C GLU A 445 -6.88 5.04 -5.41
N VAL A 446 -7.66 6.05 -5.76
CA VAL A 446 -7.24 7.43 -6.00
C VAL A 446 -8.08 8.35 -5.14
N VAL A 447 -7.43 9.23 -4.39
CA VAL A 447 -8.06 10.26 -3.55
C VAL A 447 -7.63 11.62 -4.06
N LEU A 448 -8.59 12.43 -4.51
CA LEU A 448 -8.33 13.74 -5.11
C LEU A 448 -9.41 14.75 -4.71
N ALA A 449 -9.08 16.03 -4.78
CA ALA A 449 -10.07 17.10 -4.78
C ALA A 449 -11.13 16.86 -5.89
N PRO A 450 -12.42 17.19 -5.67
CA PRO A 450 -13.50 16.87 -6.60
C PRO A 450 -13.25 17.33 -8.04
N GLU A 451 -12.71 18.54 -8.21
CA GLU A 451 -12.41 19.14 -9.52
C GLU A 451 -11.26 18.40 -10.22
N THR A 452 -10.26 17.95 -9.45
CA THR A 452 -9.14 17.18 -10.00
C THR A 452 -9.59 15.77 -10.38
N MET A 453 -10.46 15.14 -9.57
CA MET A 453 -11.08 13.86 -9.90
C MET A 453 -11.90 13.97 -11.20
N ALA A 454 -12.76 14.98 -11.31
CA ALA A 454 -13.52 15.25 -12.54
C ALA A 454 -12.60 15.50 -13.74
N GLY A 455 -11.46 16.16 -13.53
CA GLY A 455 -10.46 16.38 -14.57
C GLY A 455 -9.87 15.07 -15.11
N ILE A 456 -9.49 14.13 -14.24
CA ILE A 456 -8.94 12.84 -14.70
C ILE A 456 -10.01 11.92 -15.31
N GLU A 457 -11.28 12.01 -14.85
CA GLU A 457 -12.41 11.28 -15.43
C GLU A 457 -12.69 11.70 -16.87
N ASN A 458 -12.32 12.93 -17.24
CA ASN A 458 -12.42 13.45 -18.60
C ASN A 458 -11.08 13.39 -19.38
N ASP A 459 -10.01 12.88 -18.77
CA ASP A 459 -8.72 12.74 -19.45
C ASP A 459 -8.75 11.49 -20.35
N HIS A 460 -8.93 11.69 -21.66
CA HIS A 460 -9.02 10.61 -22.64
C HIS A 460 -7.78 9.70 -22.68
N GLU A 461 -6.60 10.23 -22.39
CA GLU A 461 -5.36 9.45 -22.40
C GLU A 461 -5.29 8.51 -21.18
N PHE A 462 -5.73 8.98 -20.02
CA PHE A 462 -5.87 8.16 -18.83
C PHE A 462 -6.97 7.11 -18.99
N MET A 463 -8.18 7.55 -19.38
CA MET A 463 -9.36 6.70 -19.49
C MET A 463 -9.22 5.62 -20.57
N LEU A 464 -8.30 5.77 -21.54
CA LEU A 464 -7.97 4.73 -22.53
C LEU A 464 -7.53 3.39 -21.89
N TYR A 465 -6.97 3.43 -20.69
CA TYR A 465 -6.45 2.25 -19.99
C TYR A 465 -7.32 1.76 -18.84
N VAL A 466 -8.34 2.54 -18.46
CA VAL A 466 -9.27 2.19 -17.40
C VAL A 466 -10.28 1.17 -17.93
N ALA A 467 -10.51 0.10 -17.17
CA ALA A 467 -11.55 -0.86 -17.45
C ALA A 467 -12.93 -0.22 -17.25
N GLY A 468 -13.83 -0.43 -18.22
CA GLY A 468 -15.21 0.05 -18.19
C GLY A 468 -16.13 -0.77 -17.29
#